data_AF-A0A210PPF9-F1
#
_entry.id   AF-A0A210PPF9-F1
#
_cell.length_a   1.000
_cell.length_b   1.000
_cell.length_c   1.000
_cell.angle_alpha   90.00
_cell.angle_beta   90.00
_cell.angle_gamma   90.00
#
_symmetry.space_group_name_H-M   'P 1'
#
loop_
_entity.id
_entity.type
_entity.pdbx_description
1 polymer ?
#
loop_
_entity_poly.entity_id
_entity_poly.type
_entity_poly.pdbx_seq_one_letter_code
_entity_poly.pdbx_strand_id
1 'polypeptide(L)'
;MEYVQNCGNSTFVVFLGKTVIGRTKAGDDNVQLRGLGIQPKHAIIYHTGSKLYIEPAEKSALVFVSGHRIREKSCLGHLDRIRLGSSCLFLYVGLHEERSSSDQVDQYNYDYFMMELAEHEGVTVDLHTPRANEAVDQASTGRALEEYVRLLPLISEANAISEELSKTAHFDAEIKSEASHDPMGKASGREVIVRVTDTKTKKIWMWSCDKFLHRKDLMDDLYSQFIDDSSLNVPKEKDPFWDPVEDIFLGSCHILLQSLSYGLEVDEHFTLHNYHGKEEGVMHVQLLPCDAKGRLLSEDDSIYEPAELLGQSFHLSVLLNQYMGVRWNKEDRSRGVYCRYKFFDSKVLITDTLWGRSSAEVDYRKDFVYRKFTEDFLNYLTSQSLVLELWGKQGGDKVEGVMELTNGHTNGNMEYLKVECDDLKKENFKLKKTVDTHKQALEMNKARPRRGSIVDTEKKRPVTEGPTKAVGLDVDLAKALKVFFKDVRGVQLQVKEMRQQVMDVNQDPRQNGNLKVALEKQDKGLLDIDSHLATCVQNLKQTVSSTLKKSKS
;
A
#
# COMPACT_ATOMS: atom_id res chain seq x y z
N MET A 1 -2.00 47.25 -5.41
CA MET A 1 -3.32 46.70 -5.05
C MET A 1 -3.16 45.20 -4.91
N GLU A 2 -3.54 44.64 -3.78
CA GLU A 2 -3.65 43.19 -3.58
C GLU A 2 -4.95 42.71 -4.20
N TYR A 3 -4.90 41.58 -4.90
CA TYR A 3 -6.08 40.97 -5.46
C TYR A 3 -5.99 39.45 -5.45
N VAL A 4 -7.16 38.83 -5.50
CA VAL A 4 -7.36 37.40 -5.58
C VAL A 4 -7.97 37.12 -6.95
N GLN A 5 -7.26 36.38 -7.79
CA GLN A 5 -7.68 36.08 -9.16
C GLN A 5 -8.32 34.69 -9.20
N ASN A 6 -9.58 34.62 -9.64
CA ASN A 6 -10.26 33.37 -9.93
C ASN A 6 -9.74 32.80 -11.26
N CYS A 7 -9.53 31.49 -11.33
CA CYS A 7 -9.18 30.77 -12.56
C CYS A 7 -10.23 30.94 -13.69
N GLY A 8 -11.43 31.46 -13.39
CA GLY A 8 -12.47 31.83 -14.35
C GLY A 8 -12.57 33.33 -14.72
N ASN A 9 -11.45 34.08 -14.77
CA ASN A 9 -11.37 35.50 -15.19
C ASN A 9 -12.02 36.56 -14.28
N SER A 10 -12.33 36.24 -13.02
CA SER A 10 -12.87 37.22 -12.06
C SER A 10 -11.81 37.60 -11.03
N THR A 11 -11.46 38.88 -10.96
CA THR A 11 -10.47 39.41 -9.99
C THR A 11 -11.19 40.10 -8.84
N PHE A 12 -10.93 39.66 -7.61
CA PHE A 12 -11.45 40.26 -6.38
C PHE A 12 -10.35 41.09 -5.73
N VAL A 13 -10.58 42.40 -5.58
CA VAL A 13 -9.66 43.26 -4.83
C VAL A 13 -9.97 43.12 -3.35
N VAL A 14 -8.94 42.91 -2.52
CA VAL A 14 -9.12 42.80 -1.07
C VAL A 14 -8.81 44.14 -0.42
N PHE A 15 -9.84 44.78 0.15
CA PHE A 15 -9.70 46.05 0.84
C PHE A 15 -9.16 45.88 2.26
N LEU A 16 -8.59 46.96 2.79
CA LEU A 16 -8.03 46.98 4.14
C LEU A 16 -9.11 46.67 5.18
N GLY A 17 -8.79 45.80 6.15
CA GLY A 17 -9.73 45.37 7.17
C GLY A 17 -10.23 43.94 6.93
N LYS A 18 -11.52 43.70 7.19
CA LYS A 18 -12.13 42.36 7.24
C LYS A 18 -13.07 42.15 6.06
N THR A 19 -12.77 41.16 5.23
CA THR A 19 -13.62 40.71 4.12
C THR A 19 -14.19 39.34 4.44
N VAL A 20 -15.53 39.19 4.42
CA VAL A 20 -16.20 37.91 4.58
C VAL A 20 -16.56 37.34 3.21
N ILE A 21 -16.23 36.08 3.00
CA ILE A 21 -16.51 35.33 1.77
C ILE A 21 -17.57 34.27 2.08
N GLY A 22 -18.62 34.19 1.29
CA GLY A 22 -19.64 33.15 1.47
C GLY A 22 -20.79 33.21 0.46
N ARG A 23 -21.77 32.32 0.64
CA ARG A 23 -22.92 32.19 -0.27
C ARG A 23 -23.86 33.40 -0.19
N THR A 24 -23.94 34.04 0.96
CA THR A 24 -24.84 35.18 1.20
C THR A 24 -24.04 36.48 1.22
N LYS A 25 -24.44 37.47 0.41
CA LYS A 25 -23.81 38.79 0.44
C LYS A 25 -24.27 39.53 1.70
N ALA A 26 -23.36 39.77 2.64
CA ALA A 26 -23.65 40.41 3.93
C ALA A 26 -23.01 41.81 4.06
N GLY A 27 -23.18 42.68 3.06
CA GLY A 27 -22.58 44.02 3.00
C GLY A 27 -21.79 44.28 1.71
N ASP A 28 -21.36 45.51 1.48
CA ASP A 28 -20.69 45.93 0.24
C ASP A 28 -19.23 45.42 0.13
N ASP A 29 -18.53 45.31 1.26
CA ASP A 29 -17.14 44.83 1.33
C ASP A 29 -17.02 43.30 1.38
N ASN A 30 -18.13 42.57 1.27
CA ASN A 30 -18.17 41.11 1.38
C ASN A 30 -18.31 40.44 0.01
N VAL A 31 -17.55 39.37 -0.19
CA VAL A 31 -17.50 38.64 -1.47
C VAL A 31 -18.54 37.53 -1.45
N GLN A 32 -19.51 37.64 -2.36
CA GLN A 32 -20.46 36.56 -2.61
C GLN A 32 -19.85 35.55 -3.57
N LEU A 33 -19.72 34.30 -3.14
CA LEU A 33 -19.35 33.18 -4.00
C LEU A 33 -20.52 32.23 -4.17
N ARG A 34 -20.73 31.83 -5.42
CA ARG A 34 -21.64 30.74 -5.76
C ARG A 34 -20.77 29.55 -6.15
N GLY A 35 -20.96 28.44 -5.45
CA GLY A 35 -20.19 27.22 -5.64
C GLY A 35 -20.65 26.15 -4.67
N LEU A 36 -20.58 24.89 -5.10
CA LEU A 36 -20.93 23.74 -4.29
C LEU A 36 -19.99 23.65 -3.07
N GLY A 37 -20.55 23.33 -1.90
CA GLY A 37 -19.80 23.32 -0.63
C GLY A 37 -19.48 24.70 -0.04
N ILE A 38 -19.85 25.82 -0.69
CA ILE A 38 -19.69 27.16 -0.12
C ILE A 38 -20.77 27.42 0.93
N GLN A 39 -20.34 27.79 2.14
CA GLN A 39 -21.20 28.05 3.29
C GLN A 39 -21.72 29.49 3.25
N PRO A 40 -22.84 29.82 3.95
CA PRO A 40 -23.35 31.19 4.04
C PRO A 40 -22.27 32.20 4.46
N LYS A 41 -21.44 31.83 5.44
CA LYS A 41 -20.16 32.45 5.76
C LYS A 41 -19.10 31.35 5.67
N HIS A 42 -18.23 31.41 4.68
CA HIS A 42 -17.31 30.32 4.38
C HIS A 42 -15.88 30.62 4.84
N ALA A 43 -15.35 31.77 4.48
CA ALA A 43 -14.01 32.18 4.88
C ALA A 43 -13.97 33.66 5.25
N ILE A 44 -12.98 34.05 6.04
CA ILE A 44 -12.73 35.43 6.40
C ILE A 44 -11.29 35.76 6.02
N ILE A 45 -11.12 36.86 5.27
CA ILE A 45 -9.82 37.42 4.95
C ILE A 45 -9.60 38.69 5.77
N TYR A 46 -8.40 38.78 6.36
CA TYR A 46 -7.93 39.95 7.10
C TYR A 46 -6.76 40.58 6.36
N HIS A 47 -6.93 41.83 5.94
CA HIS A 47 -5.88 42.64 5.34
C HIS A 47 -5.41 43.69 6.35
N THR A 48 -4.16 43.58 6.82
CA THR A 48 -3.58 44.49 7.82
C THR A 48 -2.82 45.67 7.21
N GLY A 49 -2.85 45.85 5.89
CA GLY A 49 -2.07 46.85 5.15
C GLY A 49 -0.66 46.41 4.76
N SER A 50 -0.15 45.36 5.39
CA SER A 50 1.17 44.78 5.09
C SER A 50 1.15 43.28 4.83
N LYS A 51 0.11 42.59 5.29
CA LYS A 51 -0.07 41.15 5.13
C LYS A 51 -1.55 40.79 5.04
N LEU A 52 -1.80 39.67 4.38
CA LEU A 52 -3.09 39.03 4.27
C LEU A 52 -3.12 37.74 5.09
N TYR A 53 -4.25 37.50 5.74
CA TYR A 53 -4.52 36.27 6.46
C TYR A 53 -5.89 35.73 6.08
N ILE A 54 -6.04 34.41 6.04
CA ILE A 54 -7.30 33.73 5.79
C ILE A 54 -7.61 32.76 6.92
N GLU A 55 -8.89 32.63 7.27
CA GLU A 55 -9.38 31.60 8.18
C GLU A 55 -10.74 31.06 7.75
N PRO A 56 -11.08 29.80 8.06
CA PRO A 56 -12.44 29.29 7.91
C PRO A 56 -13.41 30.04 8.83
N ALA A 57 -14.55 30.48 8.31
CA ALA A 57 -15.57 31.16 9.11
C ALA A 57 -16.37 30.20 10.00
N GLU A 58 -16.47 28.93 9.58
CA GLU A 58 -17.18 27.86 10.27
C GLU A 58 -16.34 26.56 10.26
N LYS A 59 -16.56 25.67 11.23
CA LYS A 59 -15.80 24.40 11.32
C LYS A 59 -16.06 23.47 10.13
N SER A 60 -17.25 23.56 9.54
CA SER A 60 -17.66 22.82 8.34
C SER A 60 -17.12 23.43 7.05
N ALA A 61 -16.60 24.66 7.07
CA ALA A 61 -16.08 25.31 5.87
C ALA A 61 -14.76 24.67 5.43
N LEU A 62 -14.69 24.34 4.14
CA LEU A 62 -13.55 23.71 3.51
C LEU A 62 -12.67 24.80 2.88
N VAL A 63 -11.59 25.16 3.57
CA VAL A 63 -10.61 26.14 3.10
C VAL A 63 -9.25 25.47 2.99
N PHE A 64 -8.64 25.55 1.81
CA PHE A 64 -7.29 25.03 1.55
C PHE A 64 -6.40 26.16 1.06
N VAL A 65 -5.14 26.12 1.46
CA VAL A 65 -4.08 27.03 1.01
C VAL A 65 -2.92 26.18 0.53
N SER A 66 -2.58 26.29 -0.76
CA SER A 66 -1.49 25.58 -1.43
C SER A 66 -1.53 24.07 -1.14
N GLY A 67 -2.69 23.46 -1.42
CA GLY A 67 -3.00 22.04 -1.18
C GLY A 67 -3.39 21.67 0.25
N HIS A 68 -3.03 22.48 1.26
CA HIS A 68 -3.23 22.13 2.66
C HIS A 68 -4.55 22.65 3.23
N ARG A 69 -5.35 21.78 3.87
CA ARG A 69 -6.56 22.20 4.58
C ARG A 69 -6.19 22.99 5.84
N ILE A 70 -6.65 24.23 5.92
CA ILE A 70 -6.46 25.07 7.11
C ILE A 70 -7.66 24.95 8.05
N ARG A 71 -7.39 24.99 9.35
CA ARG A 71 -8.43 25.02 10.41
C ARG A 71 -8.35 26.28 11.28
N GLU A 72 -7.25 27.00 11.17
CA GLU A 72 -6.93 28.19 11.94
C GLU A 72 -6.45 29.30 10.99
N LYS A 73 -6.35 30.52 11.54
CA LYS A 73 -5.88 31.69 10.81
C LYS A 73 -4.46 31.47 10.27
N SER A 74 -4.33 31.59 8.97
CA SER A 74 -3.09 31.34 8.23
C SER A 74 -2.67 32.59 7.45
N CYS A 75 -1.37 32.89 7.44
CA CYS A 75 -0.82 33.99 6.64
C CYS A 75 -0.76 33.56 5.17
N LEU A 76 -1.18 34.44 4.26
CA LEU A 76 -1.07 34.22 2.82
C LEU A 76 0.20 34.86 2.28
N GLY A 77 0.97 34.10 1.50
CA GLY A 77 2.13 34.55 0.75
C GLY A 77 1.82 34.68 -0.75
N HIS A 78 2.59 35.52 -1.46
CA HIS A 78 2.45 35.69 -2.91
C HIS A 78 2.45 34.32 -3.63
N LEU A 79 1.48 34.11 -4.54
CA LEU A 79 1.21 32.85 -5.28
C LEU A 79 0.61 31.71 -4.45
N ASP A 80 0.08 31.99 -3.26
CA ASP A 80 -0.70 30.99 -2.54
C ASP A 80 -2.00 30.65 -3.28
N ARG A 81 -2.29 29.34 -3.32
CA ARG A 81 -3.42 28.76 -4.03
C ARG A 81 -4.55 28.51 -3.06
N ILE A 82 -5.60 29.31 -3.12
CA ILE A 82 -6.73 29.24 -2.20
C ILE A 82 -7.84 28.43 -2.85
N ARG A 83 -8.26 27.33 -2.20
CA ARG A 83 -9.51 26.62 -2.54
C ARG A 83 -10.56 26.86 -1.47
N LEU A 84 -11.72 27.35 -1.90
CA LEU A 84 -12.90 27.50 -1.06
C LEU A 84 -13.99 26.52 -1.51
N GLY A 85 -14.57 25.80 -0.57
CA GLY A 85 -15.55 24.76 -0.87
C GLY A 85 -14.95 23.68 -1.75
N SER A 86 -15.75 23.22 -2.71
CA SER A 86 -15.33 22.10 -3.55
C SER A 86 -14.60 22.51 -4.83
N SER A 87 -14.98 23.64 -5.41
CA SER A 87 -14.58 24.01 -6.78
C SER A 87 -14.17 25.47 -6.98
N CYS A 88 -14.21 26.32 -5.94
CA CYS A 88 -13.80 27.70 -6.08
C CYS A 88 -12.29 27.83 -5.83
N LEU A 89 -11.52 27.94 -6.92
CA LEU A 89 -10.06 28.08 -6.89
C LEU A 89 -9.65 29.52 -7.16
N PHE A 90 -8.69 30.00 -6.38
CA PHE A 90 -8.17 31.35 -6.48
C PHE A 90 -6.66 31.38 -6.29
N LEU A 91 -5.99 32.24 -7.05
CA LEU A 91 -4.59 32.58 -6.82
C LEU A 91 -4.50 33.89 -6.05
N TYR A 92 -3.78 33.89 -4.95
CA TYR A 92 -3.46 35.12 -4.23
C TYR A 92 -2.25 35.82 -4.86
N VAL A 93 -2.45 37.06 -5.32
CA VAL A 93 -1.40 37.89 -5.91
C VAL A 93 -1.11 39.05 -4.98
N GLY A 94 -0.04 38.89 -4.19
CA GLY A 94 0.49 39.88 -3.24
C GLY A 94 0.93 41.22 -3.83
N LEU A 95 1.51 42.11 -3.01
CA LEU A 95 1.85 43.48 -3.39
C LEU A 95 2.92 43.53 -4.50
N HIS A 96 3.03 44.67 -5.20
CA HIS A 96 4.03 44.82 -6.27
C HIS A 96 5.46 44.58 -5.78
N GLU A 97 5.73 44.90 -4.52
CA GLU A 97 7.03 44.71 -3.85
C GLU A 97 7.35 43.22 -3.59
N GLU A 98 6.33 42.36 -3.56
CA GLU A 98 6.46 40.91 -3.36
C GLU A 98 6.57 40.15 -4.69
N ARG A 99 6.38 40.85 -5.82
CA ARG A 99 6.36 40.27 -7.17
C ARG A 99 7.74 40.35 -7.82
N SER A 100 8.09 39.32 -8.56
CA SER A 100 9.25 39.25 -9.43
C SER A 100 8.82 39.26 -10.90
N SER A 101 9.68 39.78 -11.79
CA SER A 101 9.49 39.66 -13.24
C SER A 101 9.60 38.21 -13.75
N SER A 102 10.05 37.28 -12.91
CA SER A 102 10.10 35.84 -13.19
C SER A 102 8.81 35.09 -12.82
N ASP A 103 7.81 35.74 -12.22
CA ASP A 103 6.61 35.08 -11.73
C ASP A 103 5.73 34.62 -12.91
N GLN A 104 5.54 33.31 -13.03
CA GLN A 104 4.71 32.69 -14.07
C GLN A 104 3.25 32.59 -13.60
N VAL A 105 2.61 33.74 -13.35
CA VAL A 105 1.23 33.81 -12.83
C VAL A 105 0.25 33.02 -13.71
N ASP A 106 0.44 33.07 -15.04
CA ASP A 106 -0.40 32.37 -16.02
C ASP A 106 -0.28 30.83 -15.97
N GLN A 107 0.76 30.30 -15.34
CA GLN A 107 0.94 28.85 -15.16
C GLN A 107 -0.04 28.27 -14.12
N TYR A 108 -0.48 29.08 -13.17
CA TYR A 108 -1.40 28.68 -12.10
C TYR A 108 -2.86 28.67 -12.58
N ASN A 109 -3.12 27.85 -13.59
CA ASN A 109 -4.46 27.63 -14.12
C ASN A 109 -5.20 26.54 -13.31
N TYR A 110 -6.46 26.31 -13.66
CA TYR A 110 -7.31 25.29 -13.01
C TYR A 110 -6.61 23.93 -12.92
N ASP A 111 -5.99 23.48 -14.01
CA ASP A 111 -5.34 22.17 -14.10
C ASP A 111 -4.14 22.05 -13.14
N TYR A 112 -3.33 23.12 -13.00
CA TYR A 112 -2.23 23.15 -12.05
C TYR A 112 -2.70 23.00 -10.60
N PHE A 113 -3.73 23.74 -10.21
CA PHE A 113 -4.30 23.67 -8.87
C PHE A 113 -4.85 22.29 -8.54
N MET A 114 -5.50 21.66 -9.51
CA MET A 114 -6.10 20.34 -9.33
C MET A 114 -5.03 19.24 -9.28
N MET A 115 -3.94 19.39 -10.04
CA MET A 115 -2.78 18.50 -9.97
C MET A 115 -2.09 18.57 -8.59
N GLU A 116 -1.84 19.78 -8.07
CA GLU A 116 -1.28 19.99 -6.72
C GLU A 116 -2.18 19.41 -5.62
N LEU A 117 -3.51 19.56 -5.76
CA LEU A 117 -4.47 18.97 -4.82
C LEU A 117 -4.46 17.45 -4.87
N ALA A 118 -4.38 16.84 -6.06
CA ALA A 118 -4.30 15.39 -6.22
C ALA A 118 -3.04 14.84 -5.53
N GLU A 119 -1.88 15.47 -5.71
CA GLU A 119 -0.65 15.09 -5.03
C GLU A 119 -0.80 15.12 -3.50
N HIS A 120 -1.48 16.13 -2.95
CA HIS A 120 -1.64 16.27 -1.50
C HIS A 120 -2.66 15.31 -0.87
N GLU A 121 -3.70 14.89 -1.61
CA GLU A 121 -4.67 13.88 -1.14
C GLU A 121 -4.09 12.44 -1.15
N GLY A 122 -2.78 12.30 -1.38
CA GLY A 122 -2.13 10.99 -1.41
C GLY A 122 -2.30 10.27 -2.75
N VAL A 123 -2.76 10.97 -3.80
CA VAL A 123 -2.51 10.60 -5.20
C VAL A 123 -1.08 10.95 -5.58
N THR A 124 -0.15 10.89 -4.62
CA THR A 124 1.19 10.39 -4.91
C THR A 124 1.02 8.97 -5.42
N VAL A 125 0.76 8.87 -6.72
CA VAL A 125 1.35 7.82 -7.52
C VAL A 125 2.80 7.71 -7.02
N ASP A 126 3.25 6.52 -6.64
CA ASP A 126 4.67 6.20 -6.52
C ASP A 126 5.33 6.43 -7.90
N LEU A 127 5.47 7.69 -8.29
CA LEU A 127 6.07 8.19 -9.51
C LEU A 127 7.61 8.20 -9.41
N HIS A 128 8.16 7.71 -8.29
CA HIS A 128 9.59 7.71 -8.00
C HIS A 128 10.13 6.31 -7.68
N THR A 129 9.76 5.30 -8.46
CA THR A 129 10.73 4.23 -8.76
C THR A 129 10.97 4.16 -10.26
N PRO A 130 12.07 4.73 -10.77
CA PRO A 130 12.40 4.60 -12.19
C PRO A 130 12.70 3.12 -12.49
N ARG A 131 11.93 2.55 -13.42
CA ARG A 131 12.31 1.34 -14.16
C ARG A 131 12.45 1.72 -15.63
N ALA A 132 13.39 1.06 -16.32
CA ALA A 132 14.09 1.51 -17.52
C ALA A 132 13.28 1.77 -18.82
N ASN A 133 11.96 1.93 -18.79
CA ASN A 133 11.10 2.14 -19.97
C ASN A 133 10.26 3.44 -19.87
N GLU A 134 10.92 4.58 -19.99
CA GLU A 134 10.42 5.89 -19.51
C GLU A 134 9.45 6.67 -20.41
N ALA A 135 9.15 6.26 -21.65
CA ALA A 135 8.31 7.09 -22.55
C ALA A 135 6.81 6.79 -22.50
N VAL A 136 6.41 5.52 -22.32
CA VAL A 136 5.01 5.09 -22.37
C VAL A 136 4.30 5.32 -21.03
N ASP A 137 5.01 5.09 -19.92
CA ASP A 137 4.50 5.27 -18.56
C ASP A 137 4.19 6.73 -18.26
N GLN A 138 4.98 7.68 -18.77
CA GLN A 138 4.71 9.11 -18.54
C GLN A 138 3.40 9.55 -19.22
N ALA A 139 3.12 9.05 -20.42
CA ALA A 139 1.91 9.41 -21.17
C ALA A 139 0.64 8.77 -20.59
N SER A 140 0.69 7.49 -20.18
CA SER A 140 -0.46 6.83 -19.51
C SER A 140 -0.77 7.50 -18.18
N THR A 141 0.26 7.88 -17.43
CA THR A 141 0.09 8.62 -16.17
C THR A 141 -0.50 10.00 -16.37
N GLY A 142 0.04 10.76 -17.33
CA GLY A 142 -0.45 12.11 -17.61
C GLY A 142 -1.93 12.10 -17.99
N ARG A 143 -2.36 11.13 -18.80
CA ARG A 143 -3.77 10.95 -19.16
C ARG A 143 -4.66 10.58 -17.98
N ALA A 144 -4.24 9.61 -17.17
CA ALA A 144 -5.00 9.22 -15.98
C ALA A 144 -5.11 10.39 -14.97
N LEU A 145 -4.05 11.19 -14.82
CA LEU A 145 -4.06 12.36 -13.96
C LEU A 145 -4.99 13.47 -14.50
N GLU A 146 -4.95 13.73 -15.80
CA GLU A 146 -5.85 14.69 -16.45
C GLU A 146 -7.32 14.26 -16.31
N GLU A 147 -7.62 12.98 -16.53
CA GLU A 147 -8.96 12.42 -16.34
C GLU A 147 -9.41 12.50 -14.87
N TYR A 148 -8.53 12.17 -13.93
CA TYR A 148 -8.77 12.29 -12.50
C TYR A 148 -9.14 13.72 -12.11
N VAL A 149 -8.36 14.70 -12.56
CA VAL A 149 -8.59 16.12 -12.34
C VAL A 149 -9.94 16.58 -12.92
N ARG A 150 -10.29 16.13 -14.13
CA ARG A 150 -11.58 16.43 -14.76
C ARG A 150 -12.78 15.84 -14.01
N LEU A 151 -12.58 14.73 -13.31
CA LEU A 151 -13.64 14.02 -12.59
C LEU A 151 -13.97 14.65 -11.23
N LEU A 152 -12.99 15.26 -10.57
CA LEU A 152 -13.14 15.81 -9.21
C LEU A 152 -14.32 16.80 -9.06
N PRO A 153 -14.58 17.75 -9.98
CA PRO A 153 -15.76 18.64 -9.90
C PRO A 153 -17.08 17.88 -9.97
N LEU A 154 -17.16 16.90 -10.87
CA LEU A 154 -18.36 16.09 -11.09
C LEU A 154 -18.64 15.21 -9.87
N ILE A 155 -17.59 14.66 -9.25
CA ILE A 155 -17.68 13.93 -7.98
C ILE A 155 -18.20 14.84 -6.87
N SER A 156 -17.68 16.05 -6.77
CA SER A 156 -18.20 16.98 -5.76
C SER A 156 -19.66 17.32 -6.00
N GLU A 157 -20.09 17.46 -7.25
CA GLU A 157 -21.48 17.74 -7.58
C GLU A 157 -22.38 16.54 -7.26
N ALA A 158 -21.97 15.32 -7.64
CA ALA A 158 -22.66 14.09 -7.28
C ALA A 158 -22.84 13.95 -5.75
N ASN A 159 -21.79 14.27 -4.98
CA ASN A 159 -21.82 14.27 -3.53
C ASN A 159 -22.80 15.31 -2.96
N ALA A 160 -22.82 16.52 -3.51
CA ALA A 160 -23.75 17.58 -3.08
C ALA A 160 -25.20 17.20 -3.38
N ILE A 161 -25.48 16.66 -4.57
CA ILE A 161 -26.81 16.17 -4.94
C ILE A 161 -27.24 15.03 -4.00
N SER A 162 -26.33 14.09 -3.71
CA SER A 162 -26.58 13.00 -2.76
C SER A 162 -27.01 13.54 -1.39
N GLU A 163 -26.32 14.56 -0.88
CA GLU A 163 -26.65 15.21 0.39
C GLU A 163 -28.02 15.91 0.36
N GLU A 164 -28.31 16.71 -0.68
CA GLU A 164 -29.57 17.44 -0.80
C GLU A 164 -30.78 16.50 -0.97
N LEU A 165 -30.62 15.41 -1.71
CA LEU A 165 -31.64 14.36 -1.87
C LEU A 165 -31.70 13.39 -0.67
N SER A 166 -30.92 13.64 0.39
CA SER A 166 -30.82 12.77 1.58
C SER A 166 -30.48 11.30 1.25
N LYS A 167 -29.71 11.10 0.19
CA LYS A 167 -29.14 9.80 -0.21
C LYS A 167 -27.92 9.48 0.65
N THR A 168 -27.46 8.24 0.58
CA THR A 168 -26.38 7.72 1.43
C THR A 168 -25.06 7.53 0.70
N ALA A 169 -25.04 7.71 -0.62
CA ALA A 169 -23.87 7.48 -1.45
C ALA A 169 -22.87 8.63 -1.32
N HIS A 170 -21.59 8.28 -1.16
CA HIS A 170 -20.46 9.18 -1.22
C HIS A 170 -19.50 8.71 -2.32
N PHE A 171 -19.02 9.64 -3.12
CA PHE A 171 -18.19 9.39 -4.30
C PHE A 171 -16.78 9.93 -4.08
N ASP A 172 -15.77 9.13 -4.39
CA ASP A 172 -14.35 9.48 -4.38
C ASP A 172 -13.69 8.97 -5.67
N ALA A 173 -12.73 9.72 -6.22
CA ALA A 173 -11.92 9.24 -7.35
C ALA A 173 -10.72 8.46 -6.82
N GLU A 174 -10.35 7.38 -7.50
CA GLU A 174 -9.13 6.61 -7.24
C GLU A 174 -8.44 6.29 -8.58
N ILE A 175 -7.11 6.17 -8.58
CA ILE A 175 -6.34 5.72 -9.74
C ILE A 175 -5.93 4.27 -9.53
N LYS A 176 -6.40 3.40 -10.42
CA LYS A 176 -6.07 1.98 -10.45
C LYS A 176 -4.86 1.73 -11.35
N SER A 177 -3.95 0.89 -10.87
CA SER A 177 -2.84 0.36 -11.67
C SER A 177 -3.20 -1.00 -12.26
N GLU A 178 -3.04 -1.17 -13.57
CA GLU A 178 -3.23 -2.46 -14.24
C GLU A 178 -2.18 -3.51 -13.79
N ALA A 179 -1.03 -3.05 -13.31
CA ALA A 179 0.06 -3.91 -12.86
C ALA A 179 -0.36 -4.91 -11.76
N SER A 180 -1.35 -4.55 -10.93
CA SER A 180 -1.85 -5.40 -9.84
C SER A 180 -2.45 -6.73 -10.31
N HIS A 181 -2.84 -6.83 -11.59
CA HIS A 181 -3.41 -8.05 -12.17
C HIS A 181 -2.49 -8.71 -13.20
N ASP A 182 -1.33 -8.09 -13.49
CA ASP A 182 -0.46 -8.53 -14.58
C ASP A 182 0.62 -9.52 -14.10
N PRO A 183 0.56 -10.79 -14.51
CA PRO A 183 1.57 -11.78 -14.15
C PRO A 183 2.96 -11.45 -14.67
N MET A 184 3.08 -10.63 -15.71
CA MET A 184 4.35 -10.31 -16.35
C MET A 184 4.95 -8.97 -15.88
N GLY A 185 4.21 -8.20 -15.09
CA GLY A 185 4.64 -6.89 -14.55
C GLY A 185 5.05 -5.87 -15.62
N LYS A 186 4.51 -5.99 -16.83
CA LYS A 186 4.76 -5.12 -17.99
C LYS A 186 3.60 -4.14 -18.24
N ALA A 187 2.41 -4.42 -17.70
CA ALA A 187 1.28 -3.52 -17.75
C ALA A 187 1.57 -2.28 -16.90
N SER A 188 1.53 -1.13 -17.55
CA SER A 188 1.68 0.18 -16.92
C SER A 188 0.49 1.10 -17.17
N GLY A 189 -0.63 0.52 -17.60
CA GLY A 189 -1.90 1.22 -17.73
C GLY A 189 -2.37 1.72 -16.37
N ARG A 190 -2.87 2.95 -16.37
CA ARG A 190 -3.50 3.61 -15.23
C ARG A 190 -4.92 3.98 -15.65
N GLU A 191 -5.88 3.58 -14.84
CA GLU A 191 -7.30 3.79 -15.09
C GLU A 191 -7.88 4.59 -13.92
N VAL A 192 -8.65 5.63 -14.20
CA VAL A 192 -9.40 6.36 -13.18
C VAL A 192 -10.70 5.62 -12.91
N ILE A 193 -11.00 5.40 -11.63
CA ILE A 193 -12.23 4.76 -11.18
C ILE A 193 -12.87 5.59 -10.09
N VAL A 194 -14.18 5.42 -9.91
CA VAL A 194 -14.95 6.10 -8.87
C VAL A 194 -15.33 5.10 -7.80
N ARG A 195 -14.81 5.31 -6.60
CA ARG A 195 -15.25 4.61 -5.42
C ARG A 195 -16.55 5.23 -4.93
N VAL A 196 -17.58 4.40 -4.81
CA VAL A 196 -18.85 4.77 -4.19
C VAL A 196 -18.93 4.10 -2.83
N THR A 197 -19.18 4.85 -1.77
CA THR A 197 -19.33 4.33 -0.41
C THR A 197 -20.71 4.69 0.11
N ASP A 198 -21.51 3.70 0.50
CA ASP A 198 -22.73 3.96 1.26
C ASP A 198 -22.35 4.31 2.70
N THR A 199 -22.62 5.55 3.08
CA THR A 199 -22.24 6.10 4.39
C THR A 199 -22.94 5.42 5.57
N LYS A 200 -24.11 4.80 5.37
CA LYS A 200 -24.87 4.08 6.40
C LYS A 200 -24.47 2.61 6.50
N THR A 201 -24.44 1.90 5.38
CA THR A 201 -24.19 0.45 5.34
C THR A 201 -22.70 0.10 5.21
N LYS A 202 -21.84 1.08 4.91
CA LYS A 202 -20.40 0.91 4.66
C LYS A 202 -20.06 -0.04 3.51
N LYS A 203 -21.05 -0.33 2.64
CA LYS A 203 -20.85 -1.03 1.37
C LYS A 203 -20.14 -0.09 0.39
N ILE A 204 -19.27 -0.66 -0.43
CA ILE A 204 -18.38 0.03 -1.34
C ILE A 204 -18.59 -0.52 -2.75
N TRP A 205 -18.52 0.32 -3.78
CA TRP A 205 -18.53 -0.09 -5.18
C TRP A 205 -17.41 0.63 -5.91
N MET A 206 -16.87 -0.01 -6.94
CA MET A 206 -15.89 0.60 -7.84
C MET A 206 -16.54 0.74 -9.21
N TRP A 207 -16.81 1.98 -9.62
CA TRP A 207 -17.40 2.30 -10.92
C TRP A 207 -16.32 2.75 -11.89
N SER A 208 -16.46 2.39 -13.17
CA SER A 208 -15.69 3.04 -14.23
C SER A 208 -16.12 4.51 -14.37
N CYS A 209 -15.24 5.33 -14.94
CA CYS A 209 -15.57 6.71 -15.32
C CYS A 209 -16.87 6.78 -16.15
N ASP A 210 -16.99 5.94 -17.19
CA ASP A 210 -18.17 5.91 -18.06
C ASP A 210 -19.47 5.64 -17.29
N LYS A 211 -19.44 4.66 -16.37
CA LYS A 211 -20.60 4.32 -15.53
C LYS A 211 -20.95 5.50 -14.63
N PHE A 212 -19.96 6.14 -14.01
CA PHE A 212 -20.18 7.30 -13.16
C PHE A 212 -20.76 8.48 -13.95
N LEU A 213 -20.19 8.82 -15.11
CA LEU A 213 -20.68 9.93 -15.95
C LEU A 213 -22.13 9.71 -16.37
N HIS A 214 -22.46 8.50 -16.83
CA HIS A 214 -23.84 8.17 -17.16
C HIS A 214 -24.79 8.26 -15.95
N ARG A 215 -24.35 7.78 -14.78
CA ARG A 215 -25.14 7.89 -13.54
C ARG A 215 -25.26 9.34 -13.08
N LYS A 216 -24.25 10.17 -13.30
CA LYS A 216 -24.26 11.60 -12.96
C LYS A 216 -25.31 12.36 -13.76
N ASP A 217 -25.43 12.10 -15.06
CA ASP A 217 -26.52 12.68 -15.88
C ASP A 217 -27.90 12.37 -15.29
N LEU A 218 -28.11 11.11 -14.84
CA LEU A 218 -29.35 10.69 -14.19
C LEU A 218 -29.55 11.34 -12.81
N MET A 219 -28.48 11.63 -12.08
CA MET A 219 -28.55 12.37 -10.80
C MET A 219 -29.00 13.81 -11.04
N ASP A 220 -28.53 14.45 -12.11
CA ASP A 220 -28.89 15.83 -12.47
C ASP A 220 -30.36 15.94 -12.89
N ASP A 221 -30.83 14.99 -13.70
CA ASP A 221 -32.25 14.89 -14.07
C ASP A 221 -33.13 14.69 -12.83
N LEU A 222 -32.69 13.83 -11.91
CA LEU A 222 -33.42 13.54 -10.68
C LEU A 222 -33.45 14.76 -9.75
N TYR A 223 -32.33 15.47 -9.63
CA TYR A 223 -32.24 16.68 -8.83
C TYR A 223 -33.10 17.80 -9.40
N SER A 224 -33.12 17.98 -10.72
CA SER A 224 -33.97 18.97 -11.38
C SER A 224 -35.45 18.72 -11.09
N GLN A 225 -35.88 17.45 -11.15
CA GLN A 225 -37.25 17.06 -10.77
C GLN A 225 -37.55 17.32 -9.29
N PHE A 226 -36.56 17.19 -8.40
CA PHE A 226 -36.73 17.39 -6.96
C PHE A 226 -36.96 18.87 -6.62
N ILE A 227 -36.29 19.76 -7.34
CA ILE A 227 -36.48 21.20 -7.20
C ILE A 227 -37.89 21.62 -7.59
N ASP A 228 -38.48 20.97 -8.60
CA ASP A 228 -39.85 21.23 -9.05
C ASP A 228 -40.91 20.54 -8.15
N ASP A 229 -40.65 19.31 -7.69
CA ASP A 229 -41.51 18.51 -6.81
C ASP A 229 -40.70 17.88 -5.67
N SER A 230 -40.91 18.38 -4.44
CA SER A 230 -40.19 17.94 -3.24
C SER A 230 -40.52 16.49 -2.81
N SER A 231 -41.41 15.78 -3.51
CA SER A 231 -41.90 14.45 -3.14
C SER A 231 -41.53 13.35 -4.14
N LEU A 232 -40.25 13.22 -4.48
CA LEU A 232 -39.78 12.16 -5.37
C LEU A 232 -39.73 10.78 -4.69
N ASN A 233 -40.50 9.83 -5.23
CA ASN A 233 -40.38 8.42 -4.89
C ASN A 233 -39.84 7.65 -6.10
N VAL A 234 -38.53 7.41 -6.11
CA VAL A 234 -37.85 6.64 -7.16
C VAL A 234 -37.72 5.19 -6.72
N PRO A 235 -38.22 4.22 -7.50
CA PRO A 235 -37.95 2.80 -7.25
C PRO A 235 -36.45 2.53 -7.17
N LYS A 236 -36.04 1.62 -6.29
CA LYS A 236 -34.63 1.33 -6.00
C LYS A 236 -33.82 0.99 -7.25
N GLU A 237 -34.40 0.27 -8.20
CA GLU A 237 -33.74 -0.17 -9.44
C GLU A 237 -33.50 0.99 -10.43
N LYS A 238 -34.22 2.10 -10.27
CA LYS A 238 -34.07 3.33 -11.06
C LYS A 238 -33.30 4.41 -10.31
N ASP A 239 -32.92 4.16 -9.07
CA ASP A 239 -32.18 5.11 -8.25
C ASP A 239 -30.73 5.20 -8.75
N PRO A 240 -30.28 6.35 -9.29
CA PRO A 240 -28.94 6.47 -9.85
C PRO A 240 -27.84 6.31 -8.80
N PHE A 241 -28.17 6.45 -7.51
CA PHE A 241 -27.25 6.27 -6.38
C PHE A 241 -27.14 4.82 -5.89
N TRP A 242 -27.91 3.88 -6.45
CA TRP A 242 -27.96 2.50 -6.00
C TRP A 242 -27.36 1.52 -7.03
N ASP A 243 -26.72 0.47 -6.52
CA ASP A 243 -26.11 -0.62 -7.29
C ASP A 243 -26.17 -1.93 -6.47
N PRO A 244 -26.33 -3.11 -7.10
CA PRO A 244 -26.24 -4.39 -6.40
C PRO A 244 -24.85 -4.59 -5.79
N VAL A 245 -24.76 -5.35 -4.70
CA VAL A 245 -23.48 -5.60 -4.02
C VAL A 245 -22.62 -6.54 -4.84
N GLU A 246 -21.37 -6.14 -5.06
CA GLU A 246 -20.35 -6.92 -5.76
C GLU A 246 -19.15 -7.20 -4.84
N ASP A 247 -18.35 -8.19 -5.22
CA ASP A 247 -17.08 -8.49 -4.55
C ASP A 247 -16.02 -7.46 -4.99
N ILE A 248 -15.24 -6.96 -4.04
CA ILE A 248 -14.30 -5.85 -4.27
C ILE A 248 -12.88 -6.37 -4.30
N PHE A 249 -12.10 -5.98 -5.31
CA PHE A 249 -10.66 -6.23 -5.29
C PHE A 249 -10.02 -5.40 -4.18
N LEU A 250 -9.28 -6.06 -3.29
CA LEU A 250 -8.63 -5.41 -2.16
C LEU A 250 -7.15 -5.19 -2.45
N GLY A 251 -6.47 -6.23 -2.95
CA GLY A 251 -5.05 -6.13 -3.26
C GLY A 251 -4.50 -7.41 -3.86
N SER A 252 -3.23 -7.39 -4.26
CA SER A 252 -2.56 -8.55 -4.83
C SER A 252 -1.08 -8.63 -4.43
N CYS A 253 -0.51 -9.81 -4.62
CA CYS A 253 0.92 -10.05 -4.55
C CYS A 253 1.37 -10.89 -5.74
N HIS A 254 2.64 -10.77 -6.10
CA HIS A 254 3.25 -11.42 -7.25
C HIS A 254 4.35 -12.36 -6.75
N ILE A 255 4.16 -13.65 -6.98
CA ILE A 255 5.09 -14.70 -6.54
C ILE A 255 5.87 -15.16 -7.75
N LEU A 256 7.17 -14.88 -7.79
CA LEU A 256 8.04 -15.28 -8.90
C LEU A 256 8.11 -16.80 -8.99
N LEU A 257 7.82 -17.34 -10.18
CA LEU A 257 7.75 -18.77 -10.40
C LEU A 257 9.09 -19.41 -10.78
N GLN A 258 10.13 -18.59 -10.96
CA GLN A 258 11.41 -19.04 -11.49
C GLN A 258 12.03 -20.14 -10.64
N SER A 259 11.90 -20.07 -9.31
CA SER A 259 12.39 -21.11 -8.38
C SER A 259 11.85 -22.50 -8.71
N LEU A 260 10.58 -22.60 -9.14
CA LEU A 260 9.96 -23.88 -9.50
C LEU A 260 10.59 -24.52 -10.74
N SER A 261 11.18 -23.73 -11.64
CA SER A 261 11.88 -24.24 -12.82
C SER A 261 13.20 -24.95 -12.47
N TYR A 262 13.73 -24.72 -11.26
CA TYR A 262 14.87 -25.41 -10.68
C TYR A 262 14.47 -26.50 -9.66
N GLY A 263 13.17 -26.80 -9.54
CA GLY A 263 12.65 -27.76 -8.56
C GLY A 263 12.65 -27.26 -7.11
N LEU A 264 12.90 -25.96 -6.89
CA LEU A 264 12.96 -25.37 -5.54
C LEU A 264 11.55 -24.99 -5.07
N GLU A 265 11.27 -25.25 -3.79
CA GLU A 265 10.04 -24.79 -3.16
C GLU A 265 10.04 -23.29 -2.87
N VAL A 266 8.84 -22.73 -2.76
CA VAL A 266 8.62 -21.38 -2.20
C VAL A 266 7.81 -21.58 -0.93
N ASP A 267 8.30 -21.07 0.20
CA ASP A 267 7.62 -21.09 1.49
C ASP A 267 7.81 -19.73 2.17
N GLU A 268 6.93 -18.77 1.86
CA GLU A 268 7.13 -17.37 2.24
C GLU A 268 5.84 -16.65 2.60
N HIS A 269 5.99 -15.52 3.29
CA HIS A 269 4.92 -14.61 3.65
C HIS A 269 4.86 -13.46 2.64
N PHE A 270 3.76 -13.35 1.91
CA PHE A 270 3.57 -12.33 0.89
C PHE A 270 2.58 -11.25 1.36
N THR A 271 3.03 -10.00 1.35
CA THR A 271 2.19 -8.83 1.60
C THR A 271 1.34 -8.53 0.35
N LEU A 272 0.02 -8.42 0.56
CA LEU A 272 -0.96 -8.06 -0.46
C LEU A 272 -1.14 -6.54 -0.47
N HIS A 273 -0.92 -5.90 -1.61
CA HIS A 273 -0.99 -4.45 -1.74
C HIS A 273 -2.18 -4.03 -2.60
N ASN A 274 -2.86 -2.96 -2.21
CA ASN A 274 -3.91 -2.34 -3.03
C ASN A 274 -3.32 -1.47 -4.15
N TYR A 275 -4.18 -0.82 -4.94
CA TYR A 275 -3.76 0.04 -6.05
C TYR A 275 -2.88 1.23 -5.64
N HIS A 276 -2.92 1.63 -4.36
CA HIS A 276 -2.11 2.70 -3.78
C HIS A 276 -0.82 2.18 -3.13
N GLY A 277 -0.46 0.91 -3.34
CA GLY A 277 0.72 0.30 -2.71
C GLY A 277 0.58 0.05 -1.21
N LYS A 278 -0.63 0.19 -0.65
CA LYS A 278 -0.86 0.05 0.79
C LYS A 278 -1.17 -1.42 1.14
N GLU A 279 -0.56 -1.94 2.19
CA GLU A 279 -0.73 -3.33 2.65
C GLU A 279 -2.16 -3.65 3.13
N GLU A 280 -2.92 -4.49 2.43
CA GLU A 280 -4.25 -4.96 2.88
C GLU A 280 -4.21 -6.19 3.80
N GLY A 281 -3.08 -6.91 3.83
CA GLY A 281 -2.85 -8.08 4.67
C GLY A 281 -1.66 -8.89 4.18
N VAL A 282 -1.35 -9.97 4.88
CA VAL A 282 -0.26 -10.89 4.54
C VAL A 282 -0.83 -12.31 4.39
N MET A 283 -0.37 -13.03 3.38
CA MET A 283 -0.71 -14.43 3.14
C MET A 283 0.55 -15.29 3.25
N HIS A 284 0.49 -16.38 4.01
CA HIS A 284 1.49 -17.44 3.97
C HIS A 284 1.21 -18.38 2.79
N VAL A 285 2.13 -18.44 1.82
CA VAL A 285 1.98 -19.21 0.59
C VAL A 285 3.11 -20.23 0.47
N GLN A 286 2.74 -21.46 0.12
CA GLN A 286 3.68 -22.51 -0.25
C GLN A 286 3.46 -23.00 -1.68
N LEU A 287 4.52 -23.04 -2.47
CA LEU A 287 4.56 -23.65 -3.80
C LEU A 287 5.55 -24.81 -3.75
N LEU A 288 5.03 -26.04 -3.82
CA LEU A 288 5.78 -27.25 -3.50
C LEU A 288 5.89 -28.16 -4.73
N PRO A 289 7.01 -28.12 -5.49
CA PRO A 289 7.32 -29.12 -6.50
C PRO A 289 7.34 -30.52 -5.86
N CYS A 290 6.67 -31.47 -6.49
CA CYS A 290 6.59 -32.84 -5.98
C CYS A 290 6.77 -33.89 -7.08
N ASP A 291 7.08 -35.11 -6.66
CA ASP A 291 7.13 -36.26 -7.55
C ASP A 291 5.72 -36.77 -7.88
N ALA A 292 5.62 -37.76 -8.78
CA ALA A 292 4.35 -38.37 -9.17
C ALA A 292 3.59 -39.06 -8.01
N LYS A 293 4.26 -39.29 -6.87
CA LYS A 293 3.68 -39.86 -5.64
C LYS A 293 3.32 -38.78 -4.63
N GLY A 294 3.50 -37.50 -4.97
CA GLY A 294 3.21 -36.35 -4.11
C GLY A 294 4.27 -36.10 -3.03
N ARG A 295 5.46 -36.71 -3.13
CA ARG A 295 6.57 -36.45 -2.20
C ARG A 295 7.31 -35.19 -2.64
N LEU A 296 7.69 -34.35 -1.69
CA LEU A 296 8.49 -33.15 -1.97
C LEU A 296 9.82 -33.55 -2.59
N LEU A 297 10.25 -32.75 -3.57
CA LEU A 297 11.60 -32.86 -4.12
C LEU A 297 12.61 -32.46 -3.04
N SER A 298 13.67 -33.26 -2.87
CA SER A 298 14.74 -32.95 -1.93
C SER A 298 15.77 -32.00 -2.56
N GLU A 299 16.69 -31.45 -1.76
CA GLU A 299 17.81 -30.64 -2.28
C GLU A 299 18.66 -31.42 -3.32
N ASP A 300 18.73 -32.74 -3.19
CA ASP A 300 19.45 -33.63 -4.12
C ASP A 300 18.71 -33.81 -5.46
N ASP A 301 17.40 -33.52 -5.51
CA ASP A 301 16.56 -33.54 -6.72
C ASP A 301 16.53 -32.18 -7.44
N SER A 302 17.36 -31.23 -7.01
CA SER A 302 17.44 -29.90 -7.60
C SER A 302 17.95 -29.94 -9.05
N ILE A 303 17.30 -29.17 -9.91
CA ILE A 303 17.59 -29.12 -11.33
C ILE A 303 18.57 -27.99 -11.58
N TYR A 304 19.69 -28.26 -12.24
CA TYR A 304 20.68 -27.22 -12.56
C TYR A 304 20.28 -26.40 -13.78
N GLU A 305 19.73 -27.07 -14.80
CA GLU A 305 19.28 -26.46 -16.04
C GLU A 305 17.77 -26.71 -16.24
N PRO A 306 16.90 -25.69 -16.18
CA PRO A 306 15.45 -25.87 -16.31
C PRO A 306 15.00 -26.56 -17.60
N ALA A 307 15.81 -26.52 -18.66
CA ALA A 307 15.57 -27.23 -19.90
C ALA A 307 15.55 -28.76 -19.74
N GLU A 308 16.18 -29.31 -18.69
CA GLU A 308 16.16 -30.75 -18.38
C GLU A 308 14.74 -31.26 -18.09
N LEU A 309 13.84 -30.40 -17.62
CA LEU A 309 12.45 -30.74 -17.37
C LEU A 309 11.67 -31.02 -18.65
N LEU A 310 12.11 -30.53 -19.82
CA LEU A 310 11.36 -30.62 -21.06
C LEU A 310 11.00 -32.08 -21.39
N GLY A 311 9.71 -32.32 -21.60
CA GLY A 311 9.17 -33.64 -21.89
C GLY A 311 8.85 -34.50 -20.65
N GLN A 312 9.32 -34.12 -19.45
CA GLN A 312 9.06 -34.85 -18.21
C GLN A 312 7.68 -34.52 -17.61
N SER A 313 7.21 -35.33 -16.67
CA SER A 313 6.03 -34.99 -15.86
C SER A 313 6.41 -34.05 -14.72
N PHE A 314 5.57 -33.05 -14.44
CA PHE A 314 5.78 -32.10 -13.37
C PHE A 314 4.53 -32.01 -12.49
N HIS A 315 4.74 -32.12 -11.18
CA HIS A 315 3.69 -32.05 -10.18
C HIS A 315 3.99 -30.90 -9.23
N LEU A 316 2.96 -30.14 -8.86
CA LEU A 316 3.07 -28.97 -7.99
C LEU A 316 1.88 -28.95 -7.04
N SER A 317 2.13 -28.71 -5.75
CA SER A 317 1.09 -28.39 -4.78
C SER A 317 1.16 -26.91 -4.42
N VAL A 318 0.04 -26.20 -4.56
CA VAL A 318 -0.11 -24.79 -4.13
C VAL A 318 -0.90 -24.78 -2.84
N LEU A 319 -0.33 -24.25 -1.77
CA LEU A 319 -0.98 -24.15 -0.46
C LEU A 319 -1.07 -22.69 -0.02
N LEU A 320 -2.23 -22.33 0.52
CA LEU A 320 -2.49 -21.01 1.12
C LEU A 320 -2.84 -21.25 2.58
N ASN A 321 -1.86 -21.05 3.47
CA ASN A 321 -1.87 -21.61 4.82
C ASN A 321 -2.47 -20.66 5.86
N GLN A 322 -2.31 -19.35 5.68
CA GLN A 322 -2.70 -18.40 6.72
C GLN A 322 -2.90 -16.98 6.18
N TYR A 323 -4.07 -16.40 6.49
CA TYR A 323 -4.28 -14.96 6.41
C TYR A 323 -3.79 -14.29 7.69
N MET A 324 -3.13 -13.14 7.56
CA MET A 324 -2.66 -12.32 8.68
C MET A 324 -2.96 -10.84 8.44
N GLY A 325 -3.56 -10.18 9.44
CA GLY A 325 -3.69 -8.73 9.45
C GLY A 325 -4.61 -8.14 8.38
N VAL A 326 -5.54 -8.93 7.83
CA VAL A 326 -6.47 -8.50 6.77
C VAL A 326 -7.31 -7.30 7.24
N ARG A 327 -7.08 -6.14 6.62
CA ARG A 327 -7.74 -4.87 6.98
C ARG A 327 -9.23 -4.90 6.75
N TRP A 328 -9.67 -5.43 5.61
CA TRP A 328 -11.08 -5.47 5.21
C TRP A 328 -12.00 -6.04 6.29
N ASN A 329 -11.62 -7.18 6.87
CA ASN A 329 -12.36 -7.84 7.96
C ASN A 329 -12.14 -7.17 9.32
N LYS A 330 -11.03 -6.44 9.51
CA LYS A 330 -10.75 -5.68 10.73
C LYS A 330 -11.63 -4.44 10.85
N GLU A 331 -11.90 -3.77 9.72
CA GLU A 331 -12.77 -2.59 9.66
C GLU A 331 -14.23 -2.93 9.91
N ASP A 332 -14.69 -4.10 9.43
CA ASP A 332 -16.05 -4.58 9.65
C ASP A 332 -16.09 -6.12 9.64
N ARG A 333 -16.53 -6.70 10.77
CA ARG A 333 -16.58 -8.16 10.97
C ARG A 333 -17.70 -8.86 10.20
N SER A 334 -18.63 -8.11 9.60
CA SER A 334 -19.65 -8.67 8.71
C SER A 334 -19.10 -9.00 7.31
N ARG A 335 -17.89 -8.52 7.00
CA ARG A 335 -17.22 -8.73 5.74
C ARG A 335 -16.47 -10.06 5.69
N GLY A 336 -16.20 -10.52 4.47
CA GLY A 336 -15.41 -11.72 4.21
C GLY A 336 -14.33 -11.47 3.18
N VAL A 337 -13.33 -12.34 3.14
CA VAL A 337 -12.29 -12.33 2.11
C VAL A 337 -12.06 -13.69 1.50
N TYR A 338 -11.63 -13.74 0.25
CA TYR A 338 -11.14 -14.94 -0.41
C TYR A 338 -9.98 -14.59 -1.34
N CYS A 339 -9.19 -15.59 -1.69
CA CYS A 339 -8.13 -15.45 -2.68
C CYS A 339 -8.57 -15.97 -4.04
N ARG A 340 -8.10 -15.31 -5.09
CA ARG A 340 -8.28 -15.69 -6.48
C ARG A 340 -6.92 -15.73 -7.17
N TYR A 341 -6.67 -16.78 -7.96
CA TYR A 341 -5.46 -16.89 -8.76
C TYR A 341 -5.67 -17.76 -9.99
N LYS A 342 -4.71 -17.73 -10.91
CA LYS A 342 -4.64 -18.62 -12.06
C LYS A 342 -3.22 -19.10 -12.24
N PHE A 343 -3.03 -20.42 -12.38
CA PHE A 343 -1.72 -21.01 -12.61
C PHE A 343 -1.65 -21.58 -14.03
N PHE A 344 -0.76 -21.04 -14.85
CA PHE A 344 -0.56 -21.43 -16.26
C PHE A 344 -1.88 -21.51 -17.07
N ASP A 345 -2.23 -22.68 -17.60
CA ASP A 345 -3.40 -22.95 -18.44
C ASP A 345 -4.66 -23.33 -17.65
N SER A 346 -4.59 -23.33 -16.31
CA SER A 346 -5.73 -23.67 -15.47
C SER A 346 -6.85 -22.63 -15.53
N LYS A 347 -8.06 -23.04 -15.12
CA LYS A 347 -9.15 -22.09 -14.88
C LYS A 347 -8.81 -21.22 -13.67
N VAL A 348 -9.45 -20.06 -13.57
CA VAL A 348 -9.37 -19.22 -12.37
C VAL A 348 -9.85 -20.03 -11.17
N LEU A 349 -9.02 -20.06 -10.13
CA LEU A 349 -9.28 -20.73 -8.87
C LEU A 349 -9.64 -19.69 -7.82
N ILE A 350 -10.60 -20.04 -6.97
CA ILE A 350 -11.13 -19.20 -5.90
C ILE A 350 -11.15 -20.04 -4.62
N THR A 351 -10.66 -19.48 -3.52
CA THR A 351 -10.70 -20.14 -2.20
C THR A 351 -12.06 -19.96 -1.54
N ASP A 352 -12.30 -20.72 -0.47
CA ASP A 352 -13.42 -20.45 0.42
C ASP A 352 -13.30 -19.06 1.06
N THR A 353 -14.45 -18.49 1.42
CA THR A 353 -14.49 -17.16 2.04
C THR A 353 -14.25 -17.23 3.55
N LEU A 354 -13.25 -16.49 4.02
CA LEU A 354 -13.00 -16.23 5.43
C LEU A 354 -13.81 -15.01 5.90
N TRP A 355 -14.83 -15.26 6.73
CA TRP A 355 -15.69 -14.21 7.29
C TRP A 355 -15.21 -13.71 8.66
N GLY A 356 -15.27 -12.39 8.85
CA GLY A 356 -15.16 -11.69 10.15
C GLY A 356 -13.83 -11.80 10.91
N ARG A 357 -12.87 -12.58 10.41
CA ARG A 357 -11.55 -12.77 11.01
C ARG A 357 -10.49 -12.02 10.20
N SER A 358 -9.66 -11.22 10.88
CA SER A 358 -8.53 -10.54 10.25
C SER A 358 -7.29 -11.43 10.10
N SER A 359 -7.20 -12.49 10.91
CA SER A 359 -6.15 -13.50 10.81
C SER A 359 -6.75 -14.88 11.06
N ALA A 360 -6.41 -15.87 10.24
CA ALA A 360 -6.84 -17.25 10.40
C ALA A 360 -5.95 -18.19 9.61
N GLU A 361 -5.66 -19.35 10.19
CA GLU A 361 -5.13 -20.49 9.44
C GLU A 361 -6.20 -21.00 8.47
N VAL A 362 -5.76 -21.36 7.28
CA VAL A 362 -6.55 -21.87 6.17
C VAL A 362 -5.81 -23.07 5.63
N ASP A 363 -6.48 -24.20 5.49
CA ASP A 363 -5.86 -25.40 4.92
C ASP A 363 -6.31 -25.55 3.46
N TYR A 364 -5.95 -24.56 2.63
CA TYR A 364 -6.25 -24.61 1.20
C TYR A 364 -5.09 -25.28 0.47
N ARG A 365 -5.39 -26.33 -0.28
CA ARG A 365 -4.44 -27.04 -1.14
C ARG A 365 -5.00 -27.27 -2.53
N LYS A 366 -4.18 -26.98 -3.55
CA LYS A 366 -4.48 -27.32 -4.94
C LYS A 366 -3.28 -27.95 -5.62
N ASP A 367 -3.46 -29.18 -6.09
CA ASP A 367 -2.44 -29.90 -6.84
C ASP A 367 -2.61 -29.70 -8.36
N PHE A 368 -1.50 -29.55 -9.05
CA PHE A 368 -1.38 -29.48 -10.50
C PHE A 368 -0.51 -30.61 -11.02
N VAL A 369 -0.93 -31.21 -12.13
CA VAL A 369 -0.22 -32.32 -12.77
C VAL A 369 -0.09 -32.04 -14.25
N TYR A 370 1.14 -31.83 -14.70
CA TYR A 370 1.48 -31.66 -16.11
C TYR A 370 2.22 -32.90 -16.59
N ARG A 371 1.58 -33.67 -17.48
CA ARG A 371 2.16 -34.93 -17.98
C ARG A 371 3.42 -34.72 -18.82
N LYS A 372 3.51 -33.57 -19.48
CA LYS A 372 4.63 -33.19 -20.34
C LYS A 372 4.96 -31.73 -20.08
N PHE A 373 6.17 -31.47 -19.62
CA PHE A 373 6.71 -30.14 -19.45
C PHE A 373 7.04 -29.57 -20.83
N THR A 374 6.32 -28.52 -21.22
CA THR A 374 6.46 -27.87 -22.52
C THR A 374 7.38 -26.66 -22.43
N GLU A 375 7.86 -26.19 -23.57
CA GLU A 375 8.63 -24.95 -23.67
C GLU A 375 7.79 -23.74 -23.23
N ASP A 376 6.50 -23.72 -23.55
CA ASP A 376 5.56 -22.70 -23.08
C ASP A 376 5.42 -22.68 -21.55
N PHE A 377 5.40 -23.86 -20.91
CA PHE A 377 5.32 -23.95 -19.46
C PHE A 377 6.65 -23.55 -18.80
N LEU A 378 7.79 -23.91 -19.40
CA LEU A 378 9.09 -23.44 -18.97
C LEU A 378 9.19 -21.90 -19.04
N ASN A 379 8.76 -21.32 -20.17
CA ASN A 379 8.71 -19.88 -20.36
C ASN A 379 7.79 -19.22 -19.34
N TYR A 380 6.65 -19.83 -19.04
CA TYR A 380 5.74 -19.36 -17.99
C TYR A 380 6.42 -19.30 -16.63
N LEU A 381 7.05 -20.39 -16.17
CA LEU A 381 7.72 -20.44 -14.87
C LEU A 381 8.90 -19.47 -14.79
N THR A 382 9.64 -19.27 -15.89
CA THR A 382 10.86 -18.43 -15.89
C THR A 382 10.58 -16.94 -16.06
N SER A 383 9.47 -16.55 -16.69
CA SER A 383 9.19 -15.16 -17.06
C SER A 383 7.97 -14.52 -16.37
N GLN A 384 7.12 -15.31 -15.71
CA GLN A 384 5.89 -14.83 -15.09
C GLN A 384 5.85 -15.05 -13.58
N SER A 385 4.99 -14.29 -12.93
CA SER A 385 4.61 -14.45 -11.53
C SER A 385 3.24 -15.10 -11.42
N LEU A 386 3.04 -15.87 -10.36
CA LEU A 386 1.70 -16.20 -9.89
C LEU A 386 1.12 -14.97 -9.19
N VAL A 387 0.06 -14.41 -9.78
CA VAL A 387 -0.68 -13.29 -9.17
C VAL A 387 -1.74 -13.88 -8.24
N LEU A 388 -1.58 -13.62 -6.94
CA LEU A 388 -2.56 -13.97 -5.93
C LEU A 388 -3.33 -12.70 -5.56
N GLU A 389 -4.63 -12.68 -5.88
CA GLU A 389 -5.52 -11.56 -5.62
C GLU A 389 -6.34 -11.82 -4.36
N LEU A 390 -6.49 -10.80 -3.51
CA LEU A 390 -7.38 -10.77 -2.37
C LEU A 390 -8.66 -10.01 -2.75
N TRP A 391 -9.80 -10.67 -2.56
CA TRP A 391 -11.12 -10.13 -2.86
C TRP A 391 -11.99 -10.08 -1.60
N GLY A 392 -12.80 -9.04 -1.47
CA GLY A 392 -13.65 -8.75 -0.33
C GLY A 392 -15.13 -8.94 -0.63
N LYS A 393 -15.81 -9.76 0.16
CA LYS A 393 -17.28 -9.84 0.23
C LYS A 393 -17.81 -8.86 1.27
N GLN A 394 -18.96 -8.25 0.99
CA GLN A 394 -19.44 -7.10 1.78
C GLN A 394 -20.61 -7.38 2.72
N GLY A 395 -20.97 -8.65 2.95
CA GLY A 395 -22.12 -9.02 3.77
C GLY A 395 -23.46 -8.65 3.10
N GLY A 396 -24.36 -9.62 2.97
CA GLY A 396 -25.73 -9.39 2.50
C GLY A 396 -26.62 -8.90 3.63
N ASP A 397 -27.60 -8.05 3.31
CA ASP A 397 -28.81 -7.93 4.14
C ASP A 397 -29.32 -9.34 4.43
N LYS A 398 -29.78 -9.61 5.66
CA LYS A 398 -30.28 -10.91 6.10
C LYS A 398 -31.05 -11.61 4.98
N VAL A 399 -30.49 -12.69 4.43
CA VAL A 399 -31.20 -13.55 3.49
C VAL A 399 -32.23 -14.32 4.32
N GLU A 400 -33.47 -13.84 4.31
CA GLU A 400 -34.62 -14.62 4.72
C GLU A 400 -34.89 -15.71 3.68
N GLY A 401 -34.84 -16.98 4.12
CA GLY A 401 -35.26 -18.18 3.39
C GLY A 401 -34.13 -18.86 2.61
N VAL A 402 -33.81 -20.15 2.78
CA VAL A 402 -34.41 -21.26 3.52
C VAL A 402 -33.24 -22.18 3.90
N MET A 403 -32.91 -22.28 5.19
CA MET A 403 -32.13 -23.43 5.68
C MET A 403 -33.13 -24.53 5.99
N GLU A 404 -33.12 -25.61 5.20
CA GLU A 404 -33.70 -26.88 5.62
C GLU A 404 -32.91 -27.37 6.83
N LEU A 405 -33.53 -27.16 8.00
CA LEU A 405 -33.08 -27.67 9.28
C LEU A 405 -33.43 -29.15 9.35
N THR A 406 -32.42 -30.03 9.23
CA THR A 406 -32.50 -31.34 9.87
C THR A 406 -32.06 -31.19 11.33
N ASN A 407 -33.04 -31.30 12.21
CA ASN A 407 -33.03 -31.38 13.67
C ASN A 407 -31.66 -31.63 14.36
N GLY A 408 -31.29 -30.72 15.28
CA GLY A 408 -30.38 -31.04 16.38
C GLY A 408 -29.76 -29.83 17.09
N HIS A 409 -30.24 -29.54 18.30
CA HIS A 409 -29.56 -28.82 19.40
C HIS A 409 -29.49 -27.28 19.36
N THR A 410 -30.49 -26.66 19.98
CA THR A 410 -30.40 -25.33 20.59
C THR A 410 -29.45 -25.38 21.79
N ASN A 411 -28.14 -25.19 21.57
CA ASN A 411 -27.18 -24.88 22.65
C ASN A 411 -25.95 -24.05 22.23
N GLY A 412 -25.69 -23.87 20.92
CA GLY A 412 -24.47 -23.21 20.44
C GLY A 412 -24.33 -21.71 20.82
N ASN A 413 -25.42 -20.93 20.81
CA ASN A 413 -25.32 -19.48 21.08
C ASN A 413 -24.97 -19.14 22.54
N MET A 414 -25.19 -20.04 23.49
CA MET A 414 -24.78 -19.81 24.89
C MET A 414 -23.33 -20.23 25.15
N GLU A 415 -22.76 -21.07 24.29
CA GLU A 415 -21.39 -21.58 24.40
C GLU A 415 -20.37 -20.57 23.87
N TYR A 416 -20.67 -19.88 22.76
CA TYR A 416 -19.84 -18.78 22.22
C TYR A 416 -19.74 -17.59 23.19
N LEU A 417 -20.85 -17.18 23.80
CA LEU A 417 -20.86 -16.11 24.81
C LEU A 417 -20.15 -16.53 26.11
N LYS A 418 -20.14 -17.82 26.46
CA LYS A 418 -19.39 -18.34 27.62
C LYS A 418 -17.88 -18.34 27.36
N VAL A 419 -17.45 -18.75 26.17
CA VAL A 419 -16.03 -18.71 25.76
C VAL A 419 -15.53 -17.27 25.75
N GLU A 420 -16.31 -16.33 25.21
CA GLU A 420 -16.01 -14.89 25.22
C GLU A 420 -15.91 -14.32 26.65
N CYS A 421 -16.78 -14.77 27.56
CA CYS A 421 -16.76 -14.32 28.96
C CYS A 421 -15.58 -14.90 29.75
N ASP A 422 -15.16 -16.14 29.48
CA ASP A 422 -14.09 -16.80 30.20
C ASP A 422 -12.69 -16.35 29.74
N ASP A 423 -12.53 -16.03 28.46
CA ASP A 423 -11.26 -15.47 27.96
C ASP A 423 -11.07 -14.01 28.41
N LEU A 424 -12.12 -13.20 28.42
CA LEU A 424 -12.09 -11.86 29.01
C LEU A 424 -11.83 -11.87 30.52
N LYS A 425 -12.31 -12.88 31.26
CA LYS A 425 -11.99 -13.04 32.70
C LYS A 425 -10.53 -13.42 32.93
N LYS A 426 -9.95 -14.30 32.11
CA LYS A 426 -8.53 -14.68 32.20
C LYS A 426 -7.62 -13.49 31.91
N GLU A 427 -7.95 -12.67 30.91
CA GLU A 427 -7.18 -11.48 30.56
C GLU A 427 -7.26 -10.40 31.65
N ASN A 428 -8.46 -10.15 32.19
CA ASN A 428 -8.64 -9.25 33.33
C ASN A 428 -7.89 -9.73 34.59
N PHE A 429 -7.84 -11.04 34.84
CA PHE A 429 -7.07 -11.58 35.97
C PHE A 429 -5.56 -11.35 35.82
N LYS A 430 -5.02 -11.50 34.61
CA LYS A 430 -3.60 -11.22 34.31
C LYS A 430 -3.29 -9.73 34.49
N LEU A 431 -4.13 -8.85 33.94
CA LEU A 431 -3.95 -7.39 34.05
C LEU A 431 -4.01 -6.92 35.51
N LYS A 432 -4.95 -7.45 36.30
CA LYS A 432 -5.08 -7.10 37.71
C LYS A 432 -3.85 -7.49 38.54
N LYS A 433 -3.27 -8.68 38.28
CA LYS A 433 -2.02 -9.12 38.90
C LYS A 433 -0.84 -8.20 38.55
N THR A 434 -0.74 -7.77 37.29
CA THR A 434 0.31 -6.83 36.85
C THR A 434 0.19 -5.47 37.53
N VAL A 435 -1.03 -4.95 37.66
CA VAL A 435 -1.32 -3.68 38.34
C VAL A 435 -0.98 -3.76 39.83
N ASP A 436 -1.37 -4.83 40.51
CA ASP A 436 -1.06 -5.01 41.94
C ASP A 436 0.45 -5.11 42.19
N THR A 437 1.19 -5.76 41.29
CA THR A 437 2.65 -5.85 41.36
C THR A 437 3.31 -4.46 41.20
N HIS A 438 2.81 -3.65 40.27
CA HIS A 438 3.30 -2.28 40.07
C HIS A 438 2.96 -1.37 41.26
N LYS A 439 1.77 -1.56 41.86
CA LYS A 439 1.34 -0.80 43.03
C LYS A 439 2.20 -1.13 44.27
N GLN A 440 2.55 -2.39 44.48
CA GLN A 440 3.48 -2.80 45.55
C GLN A 440 4.90 -2.27 45.34
N ALA A 441 5.40 -2.26 44.11
CA ALA A 441 6.72 -1.69 43.79
C ALA A 441 6.77 -0.17 44.03
N LEU A 442 5.66 0.53 43.77
CA LEU A 442 5.55 1.97 43.99
C LEU A 442 5.52 2.33 45.49
N GLU A 443 4.84 1.52 46.30
CA GLU A 443 4.77 1.72 47.76
C GLU A 443 6.10 1.38 48.46
N MET A 444 6.84 0.35 47.99
CA MET A 444 8.17 0.04 48.51
C MET A 444 9.20 1.16 48.24
N ASN A 445 9.03 1.92 47.16
CA ASN A 445 9.91 3.05 46.83
C ASN A 445 9.63 4.32 47.65
N LYS A 446 8.47 4.44 48.30
CA LYS A 446 8.15 5.60 49.17
C LYS A 446 8.70 5.47 50.59
N ALA A 447 9.15 4.28 51.01
CA ALA A 447 9.45 3.98 52.42
C ALA A 447 10.94 4.04 52.83
N ARG A 448 11.87 4.49 51.97
CA ARG A 448 13.31 4.56 52.35
C ARG A 448 13.73 5.96 52.81
N PRO A 449 14.26 6.13 54.05
CA PRO A 449 14.73 7.43 54.53
C PRO A 449 16.14 7.75 54.02
N ARG A 450 16.38 9.03 53.73
CA ARG A 450 17.65 9.61 53.26
C ARG A 450 18.62 9.86 54.43
N ARG A 451 19.89 9.46 54.30
CA ARG A 451 21.05 10.11 54.93
C ARG A 451 22.22 10.16 53.94
N GLY A 452 22.76 11.35 53.72
CA GLY A 452 24.05 11.59 53.06
C GLY A 452 25.23 11.31 54.00
N SER A 453 26.49 11.46 53.62
CA SER A 453 27.08 12.19 52.49
C SER A 453 28.61 11.95 52.44
N ILE A 454 29.23 12.31 51.29
CA ILE A 454 30.63 12.74 51.04
C ILE A 454 31.69 11.63 50.86
N VAL A 455 32.61 11.59 49.88
CA VAL A 455 32.98 12.37 48.66
C VAL A 455 34.02 11.52 47.85
N ASP A 456 34.27 11.91 46.59
CA ASP A 456 35.37 11.56 45.63
C ASP A 456 34.97 10.62 44.48
N THR A 457 35.12 10.94 43.19
CA THR A 457 35.67 12.11 42.46
C THR A 457 35.10 12.13 41.02
N GLU A 458 34.78 13.34 40.54
CA GLU A 458 34.69 13.88 39.15
C GLU A 458 34.18 13.05 37.95
N LYS A 459 32.98 13.40 37.41
CA LYS A 459 32.68 14.24 36.19
C LYS A 459 33.01 13.55 34.85
N LYS A 460 32.19 13.50 33.80
CA LYS A 460 30.86 14.02 33.41
C LYS A 460 30.44 13.21 32.16
N ARG A 461 29.18 12.76 32.04
CA ARG A 461 28.50 12.55 30.76
C ARG A 461 27.02 13.02 30.86
N PRO A 462 26.43 13.48 29.74
CA PRO A 462 25.13 14.14 29.70
C PRO A 462 23.96 13.14 29.59
N VAL A 463 22.76 13.70 29.75
CA VAL A 463 21.41 13.12 29.57
C VAL A 463 21.21 12.52 28.18
N THR A 464 20.62 11.32 28.06
CA THR A 464 19.50 10.94 27.13
C THR A 464 19.16 9.43 27.14
N GLU A 465 17.85 9.15 27.08
CA GLU A 465 17.16 8.01 26.42
C GLU A 465 17.18 6.59 27.00
N GLY A 466 16.01 5.93 26.89
CA GLY A 466 15.65 4.64 27.47
C GLY A 466 16.27 3.41 26.79
N PRO A 467 16.01 2.18 27.29
CA PRO A 467 16.69 1.01 26.80
C PRO A 467 16.06 0.52 25.48
N THR A 468 16.59 1.03 24.36
CA THR A 468 16.83 0.23 23.16
C THR A 468 18.14 -0.55 23.34
N LYS A 469 18.13 -1.89 23.22
CA LYS A 469 19.25 -2.69 22.66
C LYS A 469 18.95 -4.20 22.67
N ALA A 470 18.48 -4.70 21.52
CA ALA A 470 18.79 -6.04 21.00
C ALA A 470 18.69 -6.12 19.45
N VAL A 471 18.71 -4.99 18.73
CA VAL A 471 18.52 -4.96 17.25
C VAL A 471 19.85 -4.82 16.48
N GLY A 472 20.97 -4.57 17.17
CA GLY A 472 22.28 -4.39 16.52
C GLY A 472 23.03 -5.69 16.20
N LEU A 473 22.72 -6.80 16.89
CA LEU A 473 23.48 -8.04 16.73
C LEU A 473 23.12 -8.76 15.42
N ASP A 474 21.83 -8.84 15.09
CA ASP A 474 21.33 -9.55 13.91
C ASP A 474 21.66 -8.82 12.60
N VAL A 475 21.64 -7.48 12.59
CA VAL A 475 21.97 -6.70 11.40
C VAL A 475 23.46 -6.77 11.06
N ASP A 476 24.34 -6.73 12.07
CA ASP A 476 25.79 -6.83 11.85
C ASP A 476 26.20 -8.26 11.51
N LEU A 477 25.54 -9.28 12.09
CA LEU A 477 25.73 -10.69 11.72
C LEU A 477 25.22 -10.98 10.29
N ALA A 478 24.05 -10.45 9.91
CA ALA A 478 23.50 -10.59 8.57
C ALA A 478 24.38 -9.91 7.50
N LYS A 479 24.96 -8.74 7.81
CA LYS A 479 25.94 -8.08 6.93
C LYS A 479 27.23 -8.91 6.81
N ALA A 480 27.71 -9.50 7.90
CA ALA A 480 28.90 -10.36 7.89
C ALA A 480 28.67 -11.63 7.06
N LEU A 481 27.50 -12.26 7.19
CA LEU A 481 27.11 -13.41 6.37
C LEU A 481 26.99 -13.03 4.89
N LYS A 482 26.41 -11.86 4.56
CA LYS A 482 26.31 -11.38 3.17
C LYS A 482 27.67 -11.17 2.51
N VAL A 483 28.66 -10.66 3.24
CA VAL A 483 30.05 -10.50 2.77
C VAL A 483 30.71 -11.86 2.61
N PHE A 484 30.58 -12.75 3.60
CA PHE A 484 31.13 -14.11 3.52
C PHE A 484 30.58 -14.91 2.33
N PHE A 485 29.26 -14.92 2.10
CA PHE A 485 28.66 -15.60 0.95
C PHE A 485 29.00 -14.94 -0.41
N LYS A 486 29.35 -13.65 -0.43
CA LYS A 486 29.89 -13.01 -1.64
C LYS A 486 31.30 -13.53 -1.93
N ASP A 487 32.16 -13.61 -0.92
CA ASP A 487 33.55 -14.04 -1.09
C ASP A 487 33.64 -15.55 -1.40
N VAL A 488 32.79 -16.39 -0.78
CA VAL A 488 32.66 -17.82 -1.11
C VAL A 488 32.21 -18.05 -2.55
N ARG A 489 31.29 -17.23 -3.08
CA ARG A 489 30.90 -17.28 -4.51
C ARG A 489 32.06 -16.95 -5.44
N GLY A 490 32.96 -16.05 -5.04
CA GLY A 490 34.20 -15.77 -5.76
C GLY A 490 35.13 -16.98 -5.84
N VAL A 491 35.31 -17.69 -4.72
CA VAL A 491 36.10 -18.94 -4.66
C VAL A 491 35.48 -20.04 -5.52
N GLN A 492 34.16 -20.20 -5.49
CA GLN A 492 33.44 -21.17 -6.33
C GLN A 492 33.62 -20.90 -7.83
N LEU A 493 33.66 -19.62 -8.24
CA LEU A 493 33.91 -19.24 -9.62
C LEU A 493 35.33 -19.61 -10.07
N GLN A 494 36.34 -19.35 -9.24
CA GLN A 494 37.74 -19.72 -9.53
C GLN A 494 37.94 -21.24 -9.61
N VAL A 495 37.28 -22.01 -8.74
CA VAL A 495 37.29 -23.48 -8.82
C VAL A 495 36.64 -23.98 -10.12
N LYS A 496 35.55 -23.34 -10.57
CA LYS A 496 34.88 -23.67 -11.83
C LYS A 496 35.80 -23.41 -13.03
N GLU A 497 36.53 -22.28 -13.04
CA GLU A 497 37.50 -21.94 -14.08
C GLU A 497 38.66 -22.94 -14.13
N MET A 498 39.21 -23.37 -12.99
CA MET A 498 40.25 -24.41 -12.97
C MET A 498 39.73 -25.75 -13.49
N ARG A 499 38.51 -26.16 -13.12
CA ARG A 499 37.92 -27.42 -13.62
C ARG A 499 37.75 -27.39 -15.13
N GLN A 500 37.37 -26.24 -15.70
CA GLN A 500 37.28 -26.07 -17.15
C GLN A 500 38.66 -26.23 -17.81
N GLN A 501 39.70 -25.63 -17.23
CA GLN A 501 41.06 -25.75 -17.73
C GLN A 501 41.60 -27.19 -17.65
N VAL A 502 41.25 -27.97 -16.61
CA VAL A 502 41.57 -29.41 -16.53
C VAL A 502 40.89 -30.18 -17.68
N MET A 503 39.62 -29.87 -17.97
CA MET A 503 38.88 -30.52 -19.05
C MET A 503 39.50 -30.23 -20.43
N ASP A 504 39.91 -28.98 -20.66
CA ASP A 504 40.53 -28.56 -21.92
C ASP A 504 41.90 -29.24 -22.14
N VAL A 505 42.66 -29.52 -21.08
CA VAL A 505 43.96 -30.23 -21.14
C VAL A 505 43.79 -31.73 -21.42
N ASN A 506 42.70 -32.35 -20.94
CA ASN A 506 42.45 -33.78 -21.13
C ASN A 506 41.94 -34.13 -22.54
N GLN A 507 41.53 -33.15 -23.34
CA GLN A 507 40.93 -33.36 -24.67
C GLN A 507 41.95 -33.41 -25.83
N ASP A 508 43.23 -33.06 -25.64
CA ASP A 508 44.25 -33.08 -26.72
C ASP A 508 45.53 -33.89 -26.37
N PRO A 509 45.71 -35.10 -26.92
CA PRO A 509 46.86 -35.97 -26.63
C PRO A 509 48.22 -35.52 -27.20
N ARG A 510 48.31 -34.41 -27.94
CA ARG A 510 49.53 -34.05 -28.72
C ARG A 510 50.41 -32.95 -28.13
N GLN A 511 50.09 -32.41 -26.95
CA GLN A 511 50.79 -31.23 -26.41
C GLN A 511 51.41 -31.44 -25.00
N ASN A 512 52.45 -32.26 -24.92
CA ASN A 512 53.24 -32.42 -23.68
C ASN A 512 54.08 -31.18 -23.27
N GLY A 513 54.02 -30.07 -24.03
CA GLY A 513 54.56 -28.76 -23.61
C GLY A 513 53.55 -27.86 -22.88
N ASN A 514 52.25 -28.05 -23.11
CA ASN A 514 51.18 -27.27 -22.49
C ASN A 514 50.76 -27.81 -21.11
N LEU A 515 51.10 -29.06 -20.80
CA LEU A 515 50.89 -29.64 -19.48
C LEU A 515 51.66 -28.91 -18.38
N LYS A 516 52.90 -28.46 -18.65
CA LYS A 516 53.70 -27.72 -17.67
C LYS A 516 53.11 -26.33 -17.41
N VAL A 517 52.67 -25.63 -18.46
CA VAL A 517 51.99 -24.32 -18.36
C VAL A 517 50.62 -24.46 -17.68
N ALA A 518 49.90 -25.55 -17.94
CA ALA A 518 48.62 -25.84 -17.28
C ALA A 518 48.82 -26.20 -15.80
N LEU A 519 49.85 -26.98 -15.46
CA LEU A 519 50.21 -27.26 -14.06
C LEU A 519 50.65 -25.98 -13.34
N GLU A 520 51.47 -25.13 -13.95
CA GLU A 520 51.89 -23.85 -13.36
C GLU A 520 50.69 -22.89 -13.18
N LYS A 521 49.73 -22.90 -14.11
CA LYS A 521 48.48 -22.13 -13.97
C LYS A 521 47.53 -22.70 -12.92
N GLN A 522 47.43 -24.03 -12.80
CA GLN A 522 46.66 -24.68 -11.75
C GLN A 522 47.28 -24.47 -10.37
N ASP A 523 48.59 -24.57 -10.24
CA ASP A 523 49.32 -24.30 -8.99
C ASP A 523 49.11 -22.85 -8.55
N LYS A 524 49.20 -21.90 -9.49
CA LYS A 524 48.86 -20.50 -9.24
C LYS A 524 47.38 -20.31 -8.86
N GLY A 525 46.45 -20.98 -9.55
CA GLY A 525 45.02 -20.93 -9.23
C GLY A 525 44.70 -21.50 -7.84
N LEU A 526 45.39 -22.57 -7.44
CA LEU A 526 45.28 -23.15 -6.10
C LEU A 526 45.85 -22.21 -5.03
N LEU A 527 46.98 -21.55 -5.29
CA LEU A 527 47.54 -20.52 -4.40
C LEU A 527 46.60 -19.31 -4.26
N ASP A 528 45.96 -18.88 -5.36
CA ASP A 528 45.00 -17.78 -5.33
C ASP A 528 43.72 -18.17 -4.58
N ILE A 529 43.23 -19.41 -4.71
CA ILE A 529 42.09 -19.94 -3.96
C ILE A 529 42.41 -20.05 -2.47
N ASP A 530 43.59 -20.58 -2.11
CA ASP A 530 44.02 -20.71 -0.71
C ASP A 530 44.16 -19.33 -0.05
N SER A 531 44.72 -18.35 -0.76
CA SER A 531 44.81 -16.95 -0.33
C SER A 531 43.42 -16.30 -0.15
N HIS A 532 42.48 -16.51 -1.08
CA HIS A 532 41.12 -15.99 -0.95
C HIS A 532 40.36 -16.67 0.19
N LEU A 533 40.51 -17.97 0.38
CA LEU A 533 39.88 -18.71 1.47
C LEU A 533 40.45 -18.27 2.82
N ALA A 534 41.76 -18.09 2.94
CA ALA A 534 42.41 -17.55 4.13
C ALA A 534 41.88 -16.13 4.45
N THR A 535 41.69 -15.31 3.43
CA THR A 535 41.10 -13.96 3.56
C THR A 535 39.64 -14.01 4.01
N CYS A 536 38.82 -14.90 3.45
CA CYS A 536 37.43 -15.12 3.87
C CYS A 536 37.35 -15.48 5.36
N VAL A 537 38.20 -16.43 5.80
CA VAL A 537 38.23 -16.91 7.18
C VAL A 537 38.73 -15.82 8.14
N GLN A 538 39.74 -15.03 7.74
CA GLN A 538 40.24 -13.91 8.55
C GLN A 538 39.20 -12.78 8.69
N ASN A 539 38.51 -12.42 7.61
CA ASN A 539 37.45 -11.40 7.62
C ASN A 539 36.28 -11.83 8.52
N LEU A 540 35.88 -13.09 8.44
CA LEU A 540 34.84 -13.65 9.31
C LEU A 540 35.30 -13.64 10.77
N LYS A 541 36.53 -14.08 11.05
CA LYS A 541 37.10 -14.14 12.41
C LYS A 541 37.23 -12.75 13.05
N GLN A 542 37.69 -11.74 12.30
CA GLN A 542 37.79 -10.36 12.77
C GLN A 542 36.40 -9.76 13.02
N THR A 543 35.46 -9.98 12.12
CA THR A 543 34.10 -9.43 12.23
C THR A 543 33.35 -10.06 13.40
N VAL A 544 33.36 -11.39 13.53
CA VAL A 544 32.76 -12.10 14.67
C VAL A 544 33.41 -11.71 16.00
N SER A 545 34.74 -11.57 16.04
CA SER A 545 35.45 -11.08 17.24
C SER A 545 35.09 -9.64 17.60
N SER A 546 34.86 -8.77 16.61
CA SER A 546 34.43 -7.38 16.83
C SER A 546 32.99 -7.31 17.33
N THR A 547 32.09 -8.14 16.81
CA THR A 547 30.68 -8.23 17.21
C THR A 547 30.56 -8.80 18.63
N LEU A 548 31.34 -9.83 18.98
CA LEU A 548 31.40 -10.40 20.34
C LEU A 548 32.03 -9.46 21.37
N LYS A 549 32.98 -8.60 20.97
CA LYS A 549 33.53 -7.55 21.85
C LYS A 549 32.52 -6.41 22.09
N LYS A 550 31.73 -6.05 21.08
CA LYS A 550 30.62 -5.08 21.20
C LYS A 550 29.43 -5.60 22.02
N SER A 551 29.30 -6.92 22.19
CA SER A 551 28.24 -7.54 23.00
C SER A 551 28.60 -7.76 24.46
N LYS A 552 29.90 -7.71 24.82
CA LYS A 552 30.43 -7.86 26.19
C LYS A 552 30.80 -6.53 26.86
N SER A 553 30.75 -5.42 26.12
CA SER A 553 30.86 -4.04 26.63
C SER A 553 29.49 -3.37 26.61
#